data_AF-A0A270PFN0-F1
#
_entry.id   AF-A0A270PFN0-F1
#
_cell.length_a   1.000
_cell.length_b   1.000
_cell.length_c   1.000
_cell.angle_alpha   90.00
_cell.angle_beta   90.00
_cell.angle_gamma   90.00
#
_symmetry.space_group_name_H-M   'P 1'
#
loop_
_entity.id
_entity.type
_entity.pdbx_description
1 polymer ?
#
loop_
_entity_poly.entity_id
_entity_poly.type
_entity_poly.pdbx_seq_one_letter_code
_entity_poly.pdbx_strand_id
1 'polypeptide(L)'
;MPRSPRSPGWPTPRLRFGGWLLLVSLLLTVLGSVRADRDLMQILQIAEKRYGSLGPARGRIEAWSQMLQGERNAPEREQLEAVNRFFNQQLSFQDDTRIWHQTDYWATPVESLIKGAADCEDYALAKYFSLRHLGIPSEKLRITYVKALTQNQAHMVLTFYSSPTADPLVLDNLIGDIRPASQRKDLLPVYAFNAEGLYLPGANGGKRSSDSKKLSRWQEVLQKMQVEGFVVGDG
;
A
#
# COMPACT_ATOMS: atom_id res chain seq x y z
N MET A 1 -19.05 -69.39 50.02
CA MET A 1 -19.99 -68.84 49.02
C MET A 1 -21.05 -68.06 49.77
N PRO A 2 -21.48 -66.85 49.34
CA PRO A 2 -21.82 -66.51 47.95
C PRO A 2 -21.02 -65.33 47.36
N ARG A 3 -20.94 -65.34 46.02
CA ARG A 3 -20.32 -64.33 45.16
C ARG A 3 -21.34 -63.24 44.83
N SER A 4 -20.95 -61.97 44.96
CA SER A 4 -21.70 -60.83 44.43
C SER A 4 -21.53 -60.71 42.90
N PRO A 5 -22.55 -60.29 42.13
CA PRO A 5 -22.46 -60.18 40.68
C PRO A 5 -21.72 -58.90 40.24
N ARG A 6 -20.89 -59.02 39.20
CA ARG A 6 -20.27 -57.88 38.49
C ARG A 6 -21.27 -57.33 37.46
N SER A 7 -21.48 -56.02 37.45
CA SER A 7 -22.18 -55.29 36.37
C SER A 7 -21.26 -55.09 35.15
N PRO A 8 -21.75 -55.18 33.90
CA PRO A 8 -20.98 -54.83 32.71
C PRO A 8 -21.04 -53.32 32.43
N GLY A 9 -19.88 -52.65 32.47
CA GLY A 9 -19.73 -51.28 31.99
C GLY A 9 -19.73 -51.21 30.46
N TRP A 10 -20.55 -50.35 29.89
CA TRP A 10 -20.60 -50.09 28.44
C TRP A 10 -19.48 -49.12 28.05
N PRO A 11 -18.82 -49.28 26.89
CA PRO A 11 -17.81 -48.33 26.44
C PRO A 11 -18.47 -47.06 25.86
N THR A 12 -18.11 -45.90 26.38
CA THR A 12 -18.44 -44.60 25.77
C THR A 12 -17.56 -44.36 24.53
N PRO A 13 -18.11 -43.98 23.36
CA PRO A 13 -17.30 -43.60 22.22
C PRO A 13 -16.70 -42.20 22.48
N ARG A 14 -15.37 -42.09 22.56
CA ARG A 14 -14.68 -40.79 22.54
C ARG A 14 -14.82 -40.22 21.13
N LEU A 15 -15.64 -39.18 20.96
CA LEU A 15 -15.77 -38.47 19.69
C LEU A 15 -14.42 -37.85 19.28
N ARG A 16 -13.96 -38.23 18.09
CA ARG A 16 -12.81 -37.67 17.36
C ARG A 16 -13.14 -36.26 16.84
N PHE A 17 -13.29 -35.26 17.70
CA PHE A 17 -13.53 -33.87 17.27
C PHE A 17 -12.25 -33.10 16.93
N GLY A 18 -11.06 -33.58 17.29
CA GLY A 18 -9.80 -32.86 17.08
C GLY A 18 -9.28 -32.85 15.63
N GLY A 19 -9.61 -33.87 14.82
CA GLY A 19 -9.09 -33.98 13.45
C GLY A 19 -9.76 -33.03 12.45
N TRP A 20 -11.02 -32.67 12.68
CA TRP A 20 -11.77 -31.80 11.77
C TRP A 20 -11.36 -30.33 11.89
N LEU A 21 -11.00 -29.88 13.11
CA LEU A 21 -10.49 -28.53 13.34
C LEU A 21 -9.12 -28.27 12.68
N LEU A 22 -8.24 -29.28 12.64
CA LEU A 22 -6.95 -29.20 11.96
C LEU A 22 -7.09 -29.15 10.43
N LEU A 23 -8.03 -29.90 9.86
CA LEU A 23 -8.31 -29.87 8.42
C LEU A 23 -8.93 -28.54 7.97
N VAL A 24 -9.80 -27.94 8.78
CA VAL A 24 -10.40 -26.62 8.48
C VAL A 24 -9.34 -25.50 8.56
N SER A 25 -8.44 -25.54 9.55
CA SER A 25 -7.34 -24.58 9.66
C SER A 25 -6.35 -24.68 8.49
N LEU A 26 -6.02 -25.90 8.04
CA LEU A 26 -5.16 -26.12 6.87
C LEU A 26 -5.82 -25.63 5.58
N LEU A 27 -7.15 -25.80 5.43
CA LEU A 27 -7.90 -25.30 4.28
C LEU A 27 -7.85 -23.76 4.22
N LEU A 28 -8.06 -23.08 5.35
CA LEU A 28 -8.07 -21.62 5.43
C LEU A 28 -6.70 -21.00 5.11
N THR A 29 -5.60 -21.63 5.52
CA THR A 29 -4.25 -21.15 5.16
C THR A 29 -3.92 -21.33 3.68
N VAL A 30 -4.33 -22.44 3.06
CA VAL A 30 -4.07 -22.70 1.63
C VAL A 30 -4.86 -21.74 0.73
N LEU A 31 -6.10 -21.42 1.09
CA LEU A 31 -6.94 -20.49 0.32
C LEU A 31 -6.39 -19.05 0.28
N GLY A 32 -5.74 -18.59 1.35
CA GLY A 32 -5.14 -17.25 1.43
C GLY A 32 -3.95 -17.07 0.47
N SER A 33 -3.04 -18.05 0.43
CA SER A 33 -1.85 -18.03 -0.44
C SER A 33 -2.21 -18.14 -1.93
N VAL A 34 -3.21 -18.93 -2.28
CA VAL A 34 -3.64 -19.14 -3.69
C VAL A 34 -4.22 -17.86 -4.31
N ARG A 35 -4.82 -16.96 -3.52
CA ARG A 35 -5.39 -15.70 -4.04
C ARG A 35 -4.30 -14.67 -4.36
N ALA A 36 -3.33 -14.47 -3.48
CA ALA A 36 -2.28 -13.47 -3.68
C ALA A 36 -1.35 -13.84 -4.86
N ASP A 37 -1.07 -15.12 -5.03
CA ASP A 37 -0.28 -15.65 -6.16
C ASP A 37 -0.98 -15.40 -7.51
N ARG A 38 -2.32 -15.53 -7.56
CA ARG A 38 -3.12 -15.21 -8.75
C ARG A 38 -3.08 -13.72 -9.08
N ASP A 39 -3.23 -12.85 -8.09
CA ASP A 39 -3.23 -11.39 -8.31
C ASP A 39 -1.86 -10.93 -8.87
N LEU A 40 -0.73 -11.45 -8.33
CA LEU A 40 0.62 -11.17 -8.85
C LEU A 40 0.82 -11.63 -10.29
N MET A 41 0.46 -12.90 -10.57
CA MET A 41 0.65 -13.46 -11.91
C MET A 41 -0.17 -12.70 -12.96
N GLN A 42 -1.37 -12.26 -12.61
CA GLN A 42 -2.19 -11.42 -13.47
C GLN A 42 -1.54 -10.05 -13.72
N ILE A 43 -1.04 -9.38 -12.68
CA ILE A 43 -0.34 -8.09 -12.82
C ILE A 43 0.88 -8.23 -13.73
N LEU A 44 1.71 -9.27 -13.52
CA LEU A 44 2.90 -9.53 -14.34
C LEU A 44 2.54 -9.79 -15.81
N GLN A 45 1.50 -10.57 -16.08
CA GLN A 45 1.04 -10.85 -17.45
C GLN A 45 0.51 -9.60 -18.15
N ILE A 46 -0.29 -8.79 -17.45
CA ILE A 46 -0.80 -7.52 -17.98
C ILE A 46 0.36 -6.55 -18.24
N ALA A 47 1.31 -6.46 -17.31
CA ALA A 47 2.49 -5.63 -17.45
C ALA A 47 3.36 -6.06 -18.64
N GLU A 48 3.64 -7.36 -18.81
CA GLU A 48 4.38 -7.90 -19.97
C GLU A 48 3.67 -7.59 -21.30
N LYS A 49 2.34 -7.74 -21.33
CA LYS A 49 1.54 -7.43 -22.52
C LYS A 49 1.58 -5.94 -22.87
N ARG A 50 1.59 -5.07 -21.87
CA ARG A 50 1.49 -3.61 -22.04
C ARG A 50 2.83 -2.93 -22.28
N TYR A 51 3.87 -3.35 -21.57
CA TYR A 51 5.17 -2.70 -21.54
C TYR A 51 6.28 -3.51 -22.23
N GLY A 52 5.96 -4.74 -22.69
CA GLY A 52 6.93 -5.65 -23.30
C GLY A 52 7.70 -6.45 -22.26
N SER A 53 8.87 -6.97 -22.64
CA SER A 53 9.70 -7.76 -21.72
C SER A 53 10.07 -6.94 -20.47
N LEU A 54 9.73 -7.47 -19.29
CA LEU A 54 9.97 -6.76 -18.03
C LEU A 54 11.43 -6.76 -17.61
N GLY A 55 12.24 -7.72 -18.08
CA GLY A 55 13.65 -7.84 -17.69
C GLY A 55 13.85 -7.74 -16.16
N PRO A 56 14.72 -6.84 -15.66
CA PRO A 56 14.93 -6.65 -14.22
C PRO A 56 13.68 -6.19 -13.43
N ALA A 57 12.69 -5.57 -14.09
CA ALA A 57 11.48 -5.11 -13.43
C ALA A 57 10.64 -6.24 -12.85
N ARG A 58 10.70 -7.43 -13.47
CA ARG A 58 9.97 -8.61 -12.99
C ARG A 58 10.29 -8.90 -11.53
N GLY A 59 11.59 -8.93 -11.19
CA GLY A 59 12.03 -9.16 -9.81
C GLY A 59 11.58 -8.08 -8.84
N ARG A 60 11.49 -6.81 -9.28
CA ARG A 60 10.97 -5.72 -8.43
C ARG A 60 9.47 -5.87 -8.16
N ILE A 61 8.68 -6.26 -9.15
CA ILE A 61 7.23 -6.50 -8.99
C ILE A 61 6.99 -7.74 -8.11
N GLU A 62 7.76 -8.81 -8.31
CA GLU A 62 7.71 -10.00 -7.45
C GLU A 62 8.07 -9.67 -6.00
N ALA A 63 9.15 -8.90 -5.77
CA ALA A 63 9.54 -8.44 -4.43
C ALA A 63 8.49 -7.51 -3.80
N TRP A 64 7.84 -6.66 -4.59
CA TRP A 64 6.74 -5.82 -4.12
C TRP A 64 5.57 -6.67 -3.63
N SER A 65 5.16 -7.67 -4.40
CA SER A 65 4.09 -8.58 -4.00
C SER A 65 4.45 -9.39 -2.76
N GLN A 66 5.69 -9.89 -2.66
CA GLN A 66 6.16 -10.59 -1.46
C GLN A 66 6.11 -9.71 -0.21
N MET A 67 6.52 -8.43 -0.33
CA MET A 67 6.40 -7.46 0.76
C MET A 67 4.93 -7.26 1.16
N LEU A 68 4.03 -7.04 0.20
CA LEU A 68 2.60 -6.88 0.48
C LEU A 68 2.00 -8.11 1.17
N GLN A 69 2.38 -9.31 0.75
CA GLN A 69 1.92 -10.55 1.36
C GLN A 69 2.43 -10.72 2.80
N GLY A 70 3.69 -10.39 3.04
CA GLY A 70 4.32 -10.48 4.37
C GLY A 70 3.69 -9.52 5.38
N GLU A 71 3.27 -8.33 4.93
CA GLU A 71 2.77 -7.26 5.80
C GLU A 71 1.25 -7.25 5.99
N ARG A 72 0.51 -8.14 5.31
CA ARG A 72 -0.98 -8.10 5.26
C ARG A 72 -1.66 -8.11 6.63
N ASN A 73 -1.07 -8.78 7.62
CA ASN A 73 -1.61 -8.88 8.98
C ASN A 73 -0.71 -8.17 10.01
N ALA A 74 0.29 -7.42 9.57
CA ALA A 74 1.17 -6.67 10.44
C ALA A 74 0.45 -5.44 11.03
N PRO A 75 0.88 -4.93 12.20
CA PRO A 75 0.41 -3.65 12.72
C PRO A 75 0.61 -2.51 11.71
N GLU A 76 -0.30 -1.51 11.70
CA GLU A 76 -0.25 -0.39 10.74
C GLU A 76 1.14 0.28 10.71
N ARG A 77 1.80 0.41 11.87
CA ARG A 77 3.14 1.01 11.93
C ARG A 77 4.20 0.22 11.15
N GLU A 78 4.17 -1.11 11.25
CA GLU A 78 5.10 -1.99 10.52
C GLU A 78 4.82 -1.95 9.01
N GLN A 79 3.53 -1.94 8.62
CA GLN A 79 3.12 -1.75 7.22
C GLN A 79 3.66 -0.44 6.63
N LEU A 80 3.52 0.68 7.36
CA LEU A 80 4.04 1.98 6.94
C LEU A 80 5.56 1.93 6.72
N GLU A 81 6.30 1.33 7.66
CA GLU A 81 7.76 1.22 7.61
C GLU A 81 8.23 0.32 6.47
N ALA A 82 7.59 -0.83 6.27
CA ALA A 82 7.90 -1.78 5.21
C ALA A 82 7.67 -1.15 3.83
N VAL A 83 6.51 -0.52 3.62
CA VAL A 83 6.18 0.16 2.35
C VAL A 83 7.13 1.33 2.09
N ASN A 84 7.39 2.18 3.09
CA ASN A 84 8.28 3.34 2.92
C ASN A 84 9.70 2.90 2.55
N ARG A 85 10.23 1.92 3.29
CA ARG A 85 11.57 1.36 3.05
C ARG A 85 11.67 0.69 1.69
N PHE A 86 10.66 -0.09 1.30
CA PHE A 86 10.65 -0.82 0.03
C PHE A 86 10.83 0.14 -1.15
N PHE A 87 9.96 1.14 -1.31
CA PHE A 87 10.05 2.04 -2.45
C PHE A 87 11.31 2.91 -2.43
N ASN A 88 11.73 3.38 -1.26
CA ASN A 88 12.96 4.15 -1.12
C ASN A 88 14.22 3.34 -1.48
N GLN A 89 14.15 2.01 -1.45
CA GLN A 89 15.25 1.12 -1.88
C GLN A 89 15.14 0.70 -3.35
N GLN A 90 13.92 0.47 -3.85
CA GLN A 90 13.69 -0.08 -5.19
C GLN A 90 13.72 0.96 -6.31
N LEU A 91 13.47 2.23 -5.98
CA LEU A 91 13.37 3.31 -6.94
C LEU A 91 14.53 4.29 -6.77
N SER A 92 15.06 4.77 -7.89
CA SER A 92 16.00 5.88 -7.93
C SER A 92 15.28 7.19 -8.24
N PHE A 93 15.52 8.24 -7.45
CA PHE A 93 14.92 9.55 -7.71
C PHE A 93 15.42 10.15 -9.02
N GLN A 94 14.51 10.47 -9.95
CA GLN A 94 14.80 11.16 -11.22
C GLN A 94 13.57 11.98 -11.66
N ASP A 95 13.77 13.11 -12.31
CA ASP A 95 12.65 13.93 -12.81
C ASP A 95 11.91 13.25 -13.97
N ASP A 96 10.61 13.53 -14.10
CA ASP A 96 9.76 12.98 -15.17
C ASP A 96 10.29 13.19 -16.59
N THR A 97 10.91 14.34 -16.85
CA THR A 97 11.46 14.64 -18.18
C THR A 97 12.53 13.63 -18.60
N ARG A 98 13.19 13.00 -17.63
CA ARG A 98 14.18 11.94 -17.84
C ARG A 98 13.53 10.56 -17.88
N ILE A 99 12.55 10.27 -17.03
CA ILE A 99 11.93 8.94 -16.93
C ILE A 99 10.91 8.70 -18.06
N TRP A 100 10.04 9.69 -18.27
CA TRP A 100 8.81 9.64 -19.06
C TRP A 100 8.87 10.52 -20.32
N HIS A 101 9.88 11.40 -20.44
CA HIS A 101 9.95 12.42 -21.51
C HIS A 101 8.74 13.35 -21.54
N GLN A 102 8.10 13.53 -20.38
CA GLN A 102 6.96 14.40 -20.14
C GLN A 102 7.22 15.20 -18.85
N THR A 103 6.47 16.27 -18.64
CA THR A 103 6.46 17.00 -17.36
C THR A 103 5.22 16.60 -16.57
N ASP A 104 5.36 16.39 -15.26
CA ASP A 104 4.26 16.11 -14.32
C ASP A 104 3.43 14.89 -14.77
N TYR A 105 4.13 13.77 -14.98
CA TYR A 105 3.58 12.46 -15.31
C TYR A 105 3.44 11.63 -14.05
N TRP A 106 2.20 11.39 -13.61
CA TRP A 106 1.96 10.58 -12.43
C TRP A 106 1.94 9.11 -12.79
N ALA A 107 2.93 8.36 -12.37
CA ALA A 107 3.08 6.93 -12.63
C ALA A 107 2.27 6.06 -11.68
N THR A 108 1.85 4.88 -12.16
CA THR A 108 1.35 3.82 -11.28
C THR A 108 2.50 3.17 -10.49
N PRO A 109 2.22 2.41 -9.42
CA PRO A 109 3.25 1.62 -8.76
C PRO A 109 3.96 0.65 -9.73
N VAL A 110 3.23 0.05 -10.66
CA VAL A 110 3.78 -0.87 -11.67
C VAL A 110 4.70 -0.12 -12.62
N GLU A 111 4.28 1.04 -13.13
CA GLU A 111 5.10 1.88 -14.01
C GLU A 111 6.41 2.30 -13.34
N SER A 112 6.34 2.76 -12.09
CA SER A 112 7.51 3.14 -11.29
C SER A 112 8.45 1.95 -11.11
N LEU A 113 7.94 0.76 -10.77
CA LEU A 113 8.73 -0.46 -10.62
C LEU A 113 9.31 -0.95 -11.97
N ILE A 114 8.61 -0.75 -13.08
CA ILE A 114 9.13 -1.04 -14.41
C ILE A 114 10.34 -0.16 -14.73
N LYS A 115 10.23 1.14 -14.50
CA LYS A 115 11.34 2.08 -14.70
C LYS A 115 12.46 1.91 -13.68
N GLY A 116 12.14 1.46 -12.46
CA GLY A 116 13.09 1.47 -11.33
C GLY A 116 13.46 2.90 -10.91
N ALA A 117 12.64 3.88 -11.29
CA ALA A 117 12.85 5.30 -11.07
C ALA A 117 11.49 5.99 -10.90
N ALA A 118 11.50 7.09 -10.17
CA ALA A 118 10.32 7.86 -9.80
C ALA A 118 10.75 9.27 -9.38
N ASP A 119 9.88 10.25 -9.52
CA ASP A 119 9.99 11.52 -8.80
C ASP A 119 9.09 11.54 -7.55
N CYS A 120 8.89 12.70 -6.92
CA CYS A 120 8.32 12.76 -5.58
C CYS A 120 6.87 12.26 -5.48
N GLU A 121 6.02 12.57 -6.45
CA GLU A 121 4.64 12.10 -6.51
C GLU A 121 4.56 10.61 -6.76
N ASP A 122 5.43 10.06 -7.61
CA ASP A 122 5.47 8.65 -7.95
C ASP A 122 5.77 7.80 -6.70
N TYR A 123 6.72 8.25 -5.85
CA TYR A 123 6.94 7.64 -4.54
C TYR A 123 5.70 7.71 -3.64
N ALA A 124 5.03 8.86 -3.58
CA ALA A 124 3.86 9.05 -2.72
C ALA A 124 2.68 8.17 -3.17
N LEU A 125 2.43 8.10 -4.48
CA LEU A 125 1.41 7.27 -5.12
C LEU A 125 1.69 5.77 -4.90
N ALA A 126 2.92 5.34 -5.15
CA ALA A 126 3.32 3.94 -4.97
C ALA A 126 3.11 3.46 -3.52
N LYS A 127 3.48 4.32 -2.55
CA LYS A 127 3.24 4.06 -1.12
C LYS A 127 1.75 4.08 -0.78
N TYR A 128 0.98 5.04 -1.31
CA TYR A 128 -0.46 5.17 -1.07
C TYR A 128 -1.20 3.89 -1.48
N PHE A 129 -1.04 3.46 -2.73
CA PHE A 129 -1.77 2.31 -3.24
C PHE A 129 -1.34 0.99 -2.57
N SER A 130 -0.07 0.88 -2.19
CA SER A 130 0.42 -0.28 -1.43
C SER A 130 -0.24 -0.37 -0.05
N LEU A 131 -0.34 0.75 0.66
CA LEU A 131 -0.98 0.78 1.98
C LEU A 131 -2.50 0.57 1.89
N ARG A 132 -3.16 1.11 0.85
CA ARG A 132 -4.57 0.79 0.55
C ARG A 132 -4.76 -0.70 0.29
N HIS A 133 -3.85 -1.34 -0.46
CA HIS A 133 -3.89 -2.77 -0.72
C HIS A 133 -3.71 -3.60 0.57
N LEU A 134 -2.90 -3.12 1.52
CA LEU A 134 -2.74 -3.71 2.86
C LEU A 134 -3.94 -3.47 3.79
N GLY A 135 -4.96 -2.72 3.33
CA GLY A 135 -6.21 -2.50 4.06
C GLY A 135 -6.23 -1.24 4.92
N ILE A 136 -5.19 -0.39 4.88
CA ILE A 136 -5.22 0.90 5.57
C ILE A 136 -6.28 1.78 4.92
N PRO A 137 -7.28 2.29 5.67
CA PRO A 137 -8.36 3.11 5.12
C PRO A 137 -7.85 4.40 4.45
N SER A 138 -8.50 4.83 3.36
CA SER A 138 -8.10 6.03 2.60
C SER A 138 -8.22 7.31 3.40
N GLU A 139 -9.16 7.40 4.33
CA GLU A 139 -9.33 8.56 5.20
C GLU A 139 -8.12 8.81 6.11
N LYS A 140 -7.29 7.78 6.35
CA LYS A 140 -6.04 7.89 7.10
C LYS A 140 -4.87 8.32 6.22
N LEU A 141 -4.97 8.24 4.90
CA LEU A 141 -3.87 8.48 3.97
C LEU A 141 -4.12 9.75 3.15
N ARG A 142 -3.14 10.64 3.09
CA ARG A 142 -3.23 11.84 2.24
C ARG A 142 -1.90 12.11 1.54
N ILE A 143 -1.96 12.22 0.22
CA ILE A 143 -0.87 12.74 -0.59
C ILE A 143 -0.78 14.24 -0.32
N THR A 144 0.37 14.70 0.16
CA THR A 144 0.54 16.06 0.66
C THR A 144 1.59 16.78 -0.15
N TYR A 145 1.18 17.88 -0.76
CA TYR A 145 2.08 18.80 -1.43
C TYR A 145 2.66 19.76 -0.40
N VAL A 146 3.98 19.87 -0.42
CA VAL A 146 4.77 20.65 0.52
C VAL A 146 5.81 21.49 -0.24
N LYS A 147 6.31 22.53 0.40
CA LYS A 147 7.59 23.15 0.00
C LYS A 147 8.70 22.51 0.82
N ALA A 148 9.63 21.82 0.17
CA ALA A 148 10.86 21.35 0.79
C ALA A 148 11.82 22.53 0.92
N LEU A 149 11.99 23.03 2.16
CA LEU A 149 12.72 24.27 2.45
C LEU A 149 14.22 24.13 2.21
N THR A 150 14.77 22.95 2.44
CA THR A 150 16.22 22.70 2.27
C THR A 150 16.62 22.72 0.80
N GLN A 151 15.80 22.12 -0.07
CA GLN A 151 15.98 22.12 -1.53
C GLN A 151 15.38 23.37 -2.19
N ASN A 152 14.58 24.14 -1.44
CA ASN A 152 13.82 25.31 -1.90
C ASN A 152 12.95 25.01 -3.14
N GLN A 153 12.26 23.87 -3.14
CA GLN A 153 11.42 23.43 -4.25
C GLN A 153 10.09 22.84 -3.79
N ALA A 154 9.17 22.69 -4.74
CA ALA A 154 7.97 21.87 -4.57
C ALA A 154 8.35 20.41 -4.31
N HIS A 155 7.59 19.74 -3.45
CA HIS A 155 7.79 18.34 -3.13
C HIS A 155 6.46 17.68 -2.77
N MET A 156 6.40 16.36 -2.90
CA MET A 156 5.22 15.57 -2.55
C MET A 156 5.59 14.42 -1.62
N VAL A 157 4.79 14.23 -0.57
CA VAL A 157 4.97 13.17 0.42
C VAL A 157 3.64 12.47 0.67
N LEU A 158 3.69 11.26 1.22
CA LEU A 158 2.50 10.62 1.78
C LEU A 158 2.43 10.91 3.27
N THR A 159 1.24 11.26 3.76
CA THR A 159 0.98 11.43 5.19
C THR A 159 -0.03 10.42 5.70
N PHE A 160 0.19 9.92 6.91
CA PHE A 160 -0.69 8.99 7.60
C PHE A 160 -1.22 9.61 8.90
N TYR A 161 -2.53 9.54 9.10
CA TYR A 161 -3.25 10.04 10.27
C TYR A 161 -3.81 8.86 11.06
N SER A 162 -3.33 8.66 12.29
CA SER A 162 -3.91 7.64 13.19
C SER A 162 -5.33 8.01 13.64
N SER A 163 -5.65 9.30 13.66
CA SER A 163 -6.99 9.87 13.82
C SER A 163 -7.09 11.19 13.05
N PRO A 164 -8.30 11.71 12.75
CA PRO A 164 -8.47 12.91 11.93
C PRO A 164 -7.74 14.17 12.45
N THR A 165 -7.44 14.24 13.74
CA THR A 165 -6.77 15.38 14.41
C THR A 165 -5.33 15.07 14.86
N ALA A 166 -4.82 13.86 14.60
CA ALA A 166 -3.47 13.49 14.97
C ALA A 166 -2.41 14.31 14.20
N ASP A 167 -1.24 14.52 14.81
CA ASP A 167 -0.04 14.96 14.10
C ASP A 167 0.38 13.83 13.15
N PRO A 168 0.30 14.01 11.82
CA PRO A 168 0.47 12.92 10.89
C PRO A 168 1.91 12.45 10.81
N LEU A 169 2.08 11.17 10.52
CA LEU A 169 3.37 10.61 10.13
C LEU A 169 3.66 10.92 8.67
N VAL A 170 4.90 11.28 8.36
CA VAL A 170 5.36 11.61 7.00
C VAL A 170 6.18 10.47 6.44
N LEU A 171 5.74 9.93 5.30
CA LEU A 171 6.43 8.95 4.48
C LEU A 171 7.02 9.67 3.27
N ASP A 172 8.34 9.77 3.22
CA ASP A 172 9.08 10.63 2.29
C ASP A 172 10.12 9.80 1.52
N ASN A 173 10.54 10.26 0.34
CA ASN A 173 11.66 9.70 -0.41
C ASN A 173 12.98 10.45 -0.13
N LEU A 174 12.94 11.67 0.40
CA LEU A 174 14.16 12.42 0.77
C LEU A 174 14.86 11.83 2.00
N ILE A 175 14.09 11.30 2.95
CA ILE A 175 14.59 10.61 4.14
C ILE A 175 13.80 9.32 4.37
N GLY A 176 14.48 8.26 4.81
CA GLY A 176 13.86 6.96 5.08
C GLY A 176 13.08 6.89 6.41
N ASP A 177 13.42 7.75 7.37
CA ASP A 177 12.78 7.77 8.68
C ASP A 177 11.36 8.33 8.59
N ILE A 178 10.38 7.55 9.08
CA ILE A 178 9.00 8.02 9.24
C ILE A 178 8.90 8.83 10.52
N ARG A 179 8.73 10.15 10.38
CA ARG A 179 8.65 11.10 11.50
C ARG A 179 7.30 11.82 11.53
N PRO A 180 6.82 12.27 12.70
CA PRO A 180 5.69 13.18 12.78
C PRO A 180 5.94 14.48 12.01
N ALA A 181 4.90 15.05 11.39
CA ALA A 181 5.01 16.27 10.60
C ALA A 181 5.53 17.44 11.44
N SER A 182 5.17 17.52 12.72
CA SER A 182 5.72 18.52 13.64
C SER A 182 7.25 18.48 13.76
N GLN A 183 7.90 17.34 13.48
CA GLN A 183 9.35 17.16 13.51
C GLN A 183 10.02 17.38 12.15
N ARG A 184 9.25 17.48 11.07
CA ARG A 184 9.74 17.76 9.70
C ARG A 184 9.74 19.26 9.42
N LYS A 185 10.59 20.00 10.15
CA LYS A 185 10.72 21.47 9.99
C LYS A 185 11.24 21.90 8.62
N ASP A 186 11.78 20.96 7.85
CA ASP A 186 12.22 21.12 6.49
C ASP A 186 11.07 21.10 5.46
N LEU A 187 9.85 20.71 5.86
CA LEU A 187 8.68 20.64 4.98
C LEU A 187 7.60 21.64 5.43
N LEU A 188 7.17 22.51 4.52
CA LEU A 188 6.06 23.43 4.73
C LEU A 188 4.82 22.94 3.96
N PRO A 189 3.75 22.45 4.63
CA PRO A 189 2.57 21.94 3.94
C PRO A 189 1.80 23.04 3.22
N VAL A 190 1.33 22.75 2.01
CA VAL A 190 0.52 23.69 1.19
C VAL A 190 -0.90 23.17 1.00
N TYR A 191 -1.07 21.89 0.68
CA TYR A 191 -2.36 21.20 0.63
C TYR A 191 -2.15 19.68 0.66
N ALA A 192 -3.20 18.92 0.97
CA ALA A 192 -3.20 17.47 0.90
C ALA A 192 -4.47 16.96 0.20
N PHE A 193 -4.42 15.79 -0.41
CA PHE A 193 -5.58 15.17 -1.04
C PHE A 193 -5.52 13.66 -0.94
N ASN A 194 -6.66 13.02 -1.13
CA ASN A 194 -6.79 11.60 -1.32
C ASN A 194 -7.99 11.34 -2.24
N ALA A 195 -8.41 10.09 -2.37
CA ALA A 195 -9.54 9.74 -3.23
C ALA A 195 -10.85 10.43 -2.82
N GLU A 196 -11.02 10.81 -1.55
CA GLU A 196 -12.26 11.41 -1.05
C GLU A 196 -12.30 12.94 -1.15
N GLY A 197 -11.17 13.62 -1.32
CA GLY A 197 -11.14 15.08 -1.54
C GLY A 197 -9.85 15.81 -1.18
N LEU A 198 -9.92 17.15 -1.22
CA LEU A 198 -8.82 18.09 -1.00
C LEU A 198 -8.91 18.74 0.39
N TYR A 199 -7.77 18.87 1.06
CA TYR A 199 -7.57 19.42 2.40
C TYR A 199 -6.54 20.56 2.35
N LEU A 200 -6.81 21.65 3.07
CA LEU A 200 -5.88 22.78 3.19
C LEU A 200 -5.27 22.83 4.60
N PRO A 201 -4.05 23.34 4.79
CA PRO A 201 -3.45 23.52 6.11
C PRO A 201 -4.15 24.60 6.94
N GLY A 202 -4.12 24.45 8.27
CA GLY A 202 -4.56 25.47 9.24
C GLY A 202 -5.96 25.25 9.84
N ALA A 203 -6.29 26.03 10.88
CA ALA A 203 -7.51 25.87 11.70
C ALA A 203 -8.83 26.03 10.93
N ASN A 204 -8.79 26.67 9.75
CA ASN A 204 -9.93 26.87 8.84
C ASN A 204 -9.80 26.04 7.54
N GLY A 205 -8.85 25.10 7.48
CA GLY A 205 -8.55 24.24 6.35
C GLY A 205 -9.55 23.10 6.19
N GLY A 206 -10.83 23.41 6.00
CA GLY A 206 -11.86 22.42 5.73
C GLY A 206 -11.66 21.70 4.39
N LYS A 207 -12.32 20.55 4.24
CA LYS A 207 -12.43 19.81 2.96
C LYS A 207 -13.03 20.73 1.90
N ARG A 208 -12.34 20.95 0.78
CA ARG A 208 -12.82 21.76 -0.36
C ARG A 208 -12.97 20.91 -1.64
N SER A 209 -13.75 21.43 -2.59
CA SER A 209 -13.79 20.88 -3.96
C SER A 209 -12.42 21.04 -4.63
N SER A 210 -11.97 19.99 -5.31
CA SER A 210 -10.60 19.76 -5.78
C SER A 210 -10.14 20.71 -6.90
N ASP A 211 -8.83 20.97 -6.97
CA ASP A 211 -8.15 21.59 -8.11
C ASP A 211 -8.28 20.66 -9.34
N SER A 212 -8.95 21.14 -10.38
CA SER A 212 -9.45 20.30 -11.48
C SER A 212 -8.36 19.50 -12.20
N LYS A 213 -7.15 20.07 -12.32
CA LYS A 213 -6.00 19.39 -12.96
C LYS A 213 -5.49 18.22 -12.14
N LYS A 214 -5.42 18.36 -10.82
CA LYS A 214 -4.92 17.31 -9.92
C LYS A 214 -5.94 16.19 -9.77
N LEU A 215 -7.22 16.55 -9.79
CA LEU A 215 -8.30 15.57 -9.92
C LEU A 215 -8.17 14.80 -11.24
N SER A 216 -7.83 15.46 -12.35
CA SER A 216 -7.56 14.80 -13.64
C SER A 216 -6.39 13.82 -13.56
N ARG A 217 -5.23 14.24 -13.02
CA ARG A 217 -4.06 13.36 -12.88
C ARG A 217 -4.32 12.16 -11.98
N TRP A 218 -4.99 12.39 -10.85
CA TRP A 218 -5.43 11.31 -9.97
C TRP A 218 -6.32 10.31 -10.72
N GLN A 219 -7.33 10.79 -11.44
CA GLN A 219 -8.22 9.95 -12.25
C GLN A 219 -7.46 9.18 -13.33
N GLU A 220 -6.47 9.79 -13.99
CA GLU A 220 -5.59 9.13 -14.95
C GLU A 220 -4.83 7.96 -14.31
N VAL A 221 -4.28 8.14 -13.10
CA VAL A 221 -3.61 7.05 -12.36
C VAL A 221 -4.59 5.93 -12.04
N LEU A 222 -5.79 6.24 -11.54
CA LEU A 222 -6.81 5.23 -11.26
C LEU A 222 -7.21 4.44 -12.51
N GLN A 223 -7.37 5.13 -13.65
CA GLN A 223 -7.69 4.48 -14.92
C GLN A 223 -6.57 3.54 -15.37
N LYS A 224 -5.30 3.97 -15.26
CA LYS A 224 -4.15 3.11 -15.58
C LYS A 224 -4.10 1.88 -14.66
N MET A 225 -4.31 2.05 -13.36
CA MET A 225 -4.33 0.95 -12.40
C MET A 225 -5.45 -0.05 -12.65
N GLN A 226 -6.64 0.41 -13.07
CA GLN A 226 -7.73 -0.49 -13.45
C GLN A 226 -7.35 -1.34 -14.67
N VAL A 227 -6.66 -0.74 -15.65
CA VAL A 227 -6.14 -1.47 -16.83
C VAL A 227 -5.03 -2.46 -16.44
N GLU A 228 -4.23 -2.13 -15.43
CA GLU A 228 -3.19 -3.00 -14.85
C GLU A 228 -3.76 -4.17 -14.03
N GLY A 229 -5.07 -4.23 -13.85
CA GLY A 229 -5.76 -5.33 -13.16
C GLY A 229 -5.99 -5.12 -11.67
N PHE A 230 -5.74 -3.91 -11.15
CA PHE A 230 -6.06 -3.59 -9.76
C PHE A 230 -7.55 -3.30 -9.59
N VAL A 231 -8.13 -3.83 -8.51
CA VAL A 231 -9.43 -3.37 -8.02
C VAL A 231 -9.20 -2.04 -7.33
N VAL A 232 -9.39 -0.97 -8.08
CA VAL A 232 -9.43 0.38 -7.53
C VAL A 232 -10.79 0.53 -6.86
N GLY A 233 -10.85 0.41 -5.54
CA GLY A 233 -12.08 0.70 -4.79
C GLY A 233 -12.50 2.15 -4.97
N ASP A 234 -13.77 2.45 -4.71
CA ASP A 234 -14.28 3.83 -4.66
C ASP A 234 -13.72 4.55 -3.42
N GLY A 235 -12.44 4.91 -3.47
CA GLY A 235 -11.71 5.61 -2.40
C GLY A 235 -11.09 4.71 -1.34
#